data_AF-A0A2R4XLW6-F1
#
_entry.id   AF-A0A2R4XLW6-F1
#
_cell.length_a   1.000
_cell.length_b   1.000
_cell.length_c   1.000
_cell.angle_alpha   90.00
_cell.angle_beta   90.00
_cell.angle_gamma   90.00
#
_symmetry.space_group_name_H-M   'P 1'
#
loop_
_entity.id
_entity.type
_entity.pdbx_description
1 polymer ?
#
loop_
_entity_poly.entity_id
_entity_poly.type
_entity_poly.pdbx_seq_one_letter_code
_entity_poly.pdbx_strand_id
1 'polypeptide(L)'
;MMTAGRLRACVFWLILTVLFLSCFGQARAEDARSLTLGVFAYRPAEQMQRLWEPVAQFLENALGDHQVDLRVLNQEELALAIRNGELDLVFTNPTH
;
A
#
# COMPACT_ATOMS: atom_id res chain seq x y z
N MET A 1 17.96 -4.76 52.65
CA MET A 1 16.58 -5.27 52.80
C MET A 1 15.61 -4.15 52.46
N MET A 2 15.03 -4.15 51.26
CA MET A 2 13.94 -3.22 50.90
C MET A 2 12.67 -3.65 51.61
N THR A 3 12.01 -2.75 52.33
CA THR A 3 10.72 -3.02 52.98
C THR A 3 9.64 -3.28 51.94
N ALA A 4 8.73 -4.22 52.19
CA ALA A 4 7.72 -4.70 51.23
C ALA A 4 6.86 -3.58 50.59
N GLY A 5 6.71 -2.43 51.26
CA GLY A 5 6.03 -1.25 50.72
C GLY A 5 6.77 -0.55 49.58
N ARG A 6 8.11 -0.51 49.61
CA ARG A 6 8.93 0.08 48.55
C ARG A 6 8.91 -0.76 47.27
N LEU A 7 8.86 -2.09 47.40
CA LEU A 7 8.77 -3.00 46.26
C LEU A 7 7.40 -2.86 45.55
N ARG A 8 6.30 -2.73 46.31
CA ARG A 8 4.96 -2.48 45.75
C ARG A 8 4.87 -1.14 45.02
N ALA A 9 5.49 -0.09 45.57
CA ALA A 9 5.54 1.22 44.91
C ALA A 9 6.34 1.19 43.60
N CYS A 10 7.48 0.49 43.55
CA CYS A 10 8.25 0.32 42.31
C CYS A 10 7.49 -0.46 41.24
N VAL A 11 6.82 -1.56 41.62
CA VAL A 11 6.01 -2.35 40.68
C VAL A 11 4.84 -1.52 40.15
N PHE A 12 4.19 -0.72 41.00
CA PHE A 12 3.11 0.16 40.60
C PHE A 12 3.57 1.24 39.61
N TRP A 13 4.72 1.87 39.87
CA TRP A 13 5.31 2.86 38.94
C TRP A 13 5.76 2.23 37.63
N LEU A 14 6.29 1.01 37.66
CA LEU A 14 6.67 0.24 36.46
C LEU A 14 5.43 -0.06 35.60
N ILE A 15 4.33 -0.51 36.22
CA ILE A 15 3.06 -0.77 35.53
C ILE A 15 2.50 0.52 34.91
N LEU A 16 2.52 1.64 35.64
CA LEU A 16 2.09 2.94 35.12
C LEU A 16 2.95 3.39 33.93
N THR A 17 4.26 3.18 33.99
CA THR A 17 5.17 3.55 32.91
C THR A 17 4.92 2.70 31.66
N VAL A 18 4.70 1.39 31.83
CA VAL A 18 4.35 0.47 30.74
C VAL A 18 3.01 0.85 30.11
N LEU A 19 1.99 1.14 30.93
CA LEU A 19 0.68 1.61 30.46
C LEU A 19 0.77 2.94 29.71
N PHE A 20 1.60 3.87 30.19
CA PHE A 20 1.81 5.16 29.54
C PHE A 20 2.52 5.00 28.18
N LEU A 21 3.55 4.14 28.09
CA LEU A 21 4.25 3.85 26.83
C LEU A 21 3.35 3.16 25.80
N SER A 22 2.41 2.30 26.21
CA SER A 22 1.47 1.64 25.28
C SER A 22 0.50 2.61 24.60
N CYS A 23 0.29 3.82 25.14
CA CYS A 23 -0.63 4.80 24.57
C CYS A 23 -0.01 5.63 23.42
N PHE A 24 1.32 5.75 23.37
CA PHE A 24 2.03 6.58 22.38
C PHE A 24 2.49 5.82 21.12
N GLY A 25 2.31 4.49 21.07
CA GLY A 25 2.93 3.64 20.04
C GLY A 25 2.16 3.44 18.74
N GLN A 26 0.98 4.06 18.55
CA GLN A 26 0.20 3.86 17.31
C GLN A 26 0.30 5.07 16.38
N ALA A 27 1.51 5.36 15.91
CA ALA A 27 1.66 6.03 14.62
C ALA A 27 1.16 5.03 13.56
N ARG A 28 -0.11 5.14 13.18
CA ARG A 28 -0.60 4.45 11.98
C ARG A 28 0.12 5.11 10.81
N ALA A 29 1.04 4.38 10.18
CA ALA A 29 1.37 4.68 8.80
C ALA A 29 0.02 4.68 8.07
N GLU A 30 -0.37 5.83 7.54
CA GLU A 30 -1.55 5.95 6.72
C GLU A 30 -1.27 5.06 5.51
N ASP A 31 -1.88 3.87 5.45
CA ASP A 31 -1.70 2.94 4.34
C ASP A 31 -2.07 3.71 3.07
N ALA A 32 -1.06 3.99 2.24
CA ALA A 32 -1.26 4.65 0.96
C ALA A 32 -2.33 3.84 0.20
N ARG A 33 -3.39 4.52 -0.25
CA ARG A 33 -4.48 3.83 -0.93
C ARG A 33 -3.97 3.36 -2.29
N SER A 34 -3.98 2.06 -2.55
CA SER A 34 -3.50 1.55 -3.84
C SER A 34 -4.54 1.79 -4.94
N LEU A 35 -4.06 2.18 -6.13
CA LEU A 35 -4.80 2.20 -7.39
C LEU A 35 -4.10 1.28 -8.38
N THR A 36 -4.77 0.23 -8.84
CA THR A 36 -4.21 -0.71 -9.82
C THR A 36 -4.60 -0.29 -11.23
N LEU A 37 -3.61 0.19 -11.98
CA LEU A 37 -3.73 0.60 -13.38
C LEU A 37 -3.35 -0.58 -14.30
N GLY A 38 -4.34 -1.17 -14.97
CA GLY A 38 -4.14 -2.16 -16.02
C GLY A 38 -3.90 -1.54 -17.40
N VAL A 39 -2.87 -2.00 -18.10
CA VAL A 39 -2.55 -1.56 -19.46
C VAL A 39 -2.41 -2.76 -20.38
N PHE A 40 -3.13 -2.77 -21.51
CA PHE A 40 -3.02 -3.83 -22.50
C PHE A 40 -1.68 -3.79 -23.26
N ALA A 41 -0.95 -4.90 -23.24
CA ALA A 41 0.36 -5.08 -23.88
C ALA A 41 0.27 -5.46 -25.36
N TYR A 42 -0.11 -4.53 -26.23
CA TYR A 42 -0.13 -4.74 -27.69
C TYR A 42 1.28 -4.74 -28.34
N ARG A 43 2.31 -4.40 -27.55
CA ARG A 43 3.75 -4.49 -27.86
C ARG A 43 4.42 -5.31 -26.75
N PRO A 44 5.69 -5.73 -26.90
CA PRO A 44 6.40 -6.44 -25.83
C PRO A 44 6.26 -5.74 -24.47
N ALA A 45 6.00 -6.51 -23.43
CA ALA A 45 5.61 -6.00 -22.11
C ALA A 45 6.63 -5.01 -21.55
N GLU A 46 7.93 -5.25 -21.74
CA GLU A 46 9.00 -4.36 -21.26
C GLU A 46 9.00 -3.01 -21.97
N GLN A 47 8.62 -2.98 -23.25
CA GLN A 47 8.47 -1.72 -23.99
C GLN A 47 7.26 -0.94 -23.49
N MET A 48 6.15 -1.64 -23.24
CA MET A 48 4.94 -1.05 -22.70
C MET A 48 5.16 -0.54 -21.27
N GLN A 49 5.85 -1.30 -20.42
CA GLN A 49 6.20 -0.89 -19.06
C GLN A 49 6.95 0.45 -19.08
N ARG A 50 8.04 0.55 -19.85
CA ARG A 50 8.80 1.81 -19.98
C ARG A 50 7.98 2.98 -20.51
N LEU A 51 7.01 2.71 -21.39
CA LEU A 51 6.16 3.74 -21.97
C LEU A 51 5.13 4.26 -20.94
N TRP A 52 4.65 3.39 -20.06
CA TRP A 52 3.57 3.69 -19.13
C TRP A 52 4.04 4.03 -17.71
N GLU A 53 5.28 3.69 -17.33
CA GLU A 53 5.88 4.08 -16.05
C GLU A 53 5.76 5.59 -15.77
N PRO A 54 6.06 6.50 -16.72
CA PRO A 54 5.93 7.94 -16.48
C PRO A 54 4.48 8.39 -16.25
N VAL A 55 3.51 7.67 -16.82
CA VAL A 55 2.08 7.94 -16.62
C VAL A 55 1.64 7.47 -15.25
N ALA A 56 2.05 6.28 -14.83
CA ALA A 56 1.80 5.77 -13.48
C ALA A 56 2.38 6.71 -12.42
N GLN A 57 3.63 7.15 -12.59
CA GLN A 57 4.27 8.11 -11.70
C GLN A 57 3.55 9.47 -11.69
N PHE A 58 3.09 9.94 -12.85
CA PHE A 58 2.30 11.17 -12.92
C PHE A 58 0.99 11.04 -12.14
N LEU A 59 0.27 9.92 -12.29
CA LEU A 59 -0.96 9.66 -11.56
C LEU A 59 -0.72 9.56 -10.05
N GLU A 60 0.35 8.87 -9.64
CA GLU A 60 0.74 8.76 -8.23
C GLU A 60 0.97 10.15 -7.62
N ASN A 61 1.74 11.00 -8.29
CA ASN A 61 1.98 12.37 -7.85
C ASN A 61 0.69 13.22 -7.83
N ALA A 62 -0.24 12.98 -8.74
CA ALA A 62 -1.49 13.73 -8.84
C ALA A 62 -2.54 13.30 -7.80
N LEU A 63 -2.48 12.04 -7.35
CA LEU A 63 -3.45 11.44 -6.42
C LEU A 63 -3.04 11.55 -4.94
N GLY A 64 -1.84 12.08 -4.66
CA GLY A 64 -1.36 12.37 -3.31
C GLY A 64 -1.08 11.10 -2.53
N ASP A 65 -1.98 10.74 -1.62
CA ASP A 65 -1.82 9.59 -0.72
C ASP A 65 -2.13 8.23 -1.38
N HIS A 66 -2.15 8.17 -2.71
CA HIS A 66 -2.37 6.92 -3.44
C HIS A 66 -1.08 6.41 -4.05
N GLN A 67 -0.84 5.11 -3.91
CA GLN A 67 0.20 4.40 -4.65
C GLN A 67 -0.39 3.87 -5.96
N VAL A 68 0.30 4.03 -7.09
CA VAL A 68 -0.20 3.55 -8.39
C VAL A 68 0.55 2.31 -8.84
N ASP A 69 -0.13 1.16 -8.79
CA ASP A 69 0.41 -0.12 -9.26
C ASP A 69 0.13 -0.31 -10.76
N LEU A 70 1.17 -0.16 -11.57
CA LEU A 70 1.10 -0.39 -13.01
C LEU A 70 1.20 -1.88 -13.34
N ARG A 71 0.17 -2.43 -13.98
CA ARG A 71 0.15 -3.80 -14.51
C ARG A 71 0.02 -3.78 -16.03
N VAL A 72 1.13 -4.09 -16.71
CA VAL A 72 1.13 -4.33 -18.17
C VAL A 72 0.78 -5.79 -18.42
N LEU A 73 -0.35 -6.03 -19.10
CA LEU A 73 -0.98 -7.35 -19.20
C LEU A 73 -1.22 -7.72 -20.67
N ASN A 74 -0.94 -8.96 -21.03
CA ASN A 74 -1.38 -9.52 -22.31
C ASN A 74 -2.90 -9.77 -22.31
N GLN A 75 -3.46 -10.27 -23.41
CA GLN A 75 -4.91 -10.41 -23.56
C GLN A 75 -5.53 -11.38 -22.54
N GLU A 76 -4.89 -12.53 -22.30
CA GLU A 76 -5.40 -13.54 -21.38
C GLU A 76 -5.30 -13.06 -19.93
N GLU A 77 -4.18 -12.44 -19.58
CA GLU A 77 -3.92 -11.86 -18.26
C GLU A 77 -4.89 -10.71 -17.95
N LEU A 78 -5.12 -9.82 -18.91
CA LEU A 78 -6.04 -8.69 -18.77
C LEU A 78 -7.48 -9.19 -18.57
N ALA A 79 -7.91 -10.16 -19.38
CA ALA A 79 -9.23 -10.74 -19.25
C ALA A 79 -9.41 -11.44 -17.88
N LEU A 80 -8.38 -12.12 -17.38
CA LEU A 80 -8.41 -12.74 -16.06
C LEU A 80 -8.47 -11.70 -14.94
N ALA A 81 -7.61 -10.69 -14.99
CA ALA A 81 -7.53 -9.63 -13.98
C ALA A 81 -8.84 -8.82 -13.90
N ILE A 82 -9.49 -8.54 -15.05
CA ILE A 82 -10.82 -7.92 -15.09
C ILE A 82 -11.86 -8.82 -14.43
N ARG A 83 -11.91 -10.12 -14.77
CA ARG A 83 -12.88 -11.05 -14.18
C ARG A 83 -12.72 -11.18 -12.67
N ASN A 84 -11.49 -11.09 -12.17
CA ASN A 84 -11.18 -11.21 -10.75
C ASN A 84 -11.36 -9.88 -9.99
N GLY A 85 -11.65 -8.77 -10.67
CA GLY A 85 -11.76 -7.45 -10.04
C GLY A 85 -10.42 -6.93 -9.49
N GLU A 86 -9.31 -7.30 -10.14
CA GLU A 86 -7.96 -6.93 -9.71
C GLU A 86 -7.49 -5.56 -10.23
N LEU A 87 -8.29 -4.90 -11.07
CA LEU A 87 -7.93 -3.64 -11.74
C LEU A 87 -8.98 -2.57 -11.42
N ASP A 88 -8.52 -1.40 -11.03
CA ASP A 88 -9.39 -0.25 -10.75
C ASP A 88 -9.63 0.60 -12.01
N LEU A 89 -8.63 0.64 -12.90
CA LEU A 89 -8.67 1.34 -14.17
C LEU A 89 -7.99 0.52 -15.26
N VAL A 90 -8.52 0.56 -16.48
CA VAL A 90 -7.96 -0.14 -17.62
C VAL A 90 -7.76 0.80 -18.80
N PHE A 91 -6.53 0.85 -19.33
CA PHE A 91 -6.24 1.43 -20.63
C PHE A 91 -6.04 0.32 -21.65
N THR A 92 -6.99 0.24 -22.58
CA THR A 92 -6.98 -0.72 -23.69
C THR A 92 -6.84 -0.01 -25.04
N ASN A 93 -6.70 -0.80 -26.10
CA ASN A 93 -6.86 -0.33 -27.47
C ASN A 93 -8.30 -0.65 -27.91
N PRO A 94 -9.07 0.29 -28.47
CA PRO A 94 -10.49 0.10 -28.85
C PRO A 94 -10.77 -1.02 -29.87
N THR A 95 -9.74 -1.65 -30.42
CA THR A 95 -9.89 -2.86 -31.25
C THR A 95 -10.07 -4.13 -30.40
N HIS A 96 -9.95 -4.03 -29.06
CA HIS A 96 -10.08 -5.10 -28.07
C HIS A 96 -11.04 -4.73 -26.94
#